data_AF-A0A512JIT5-F1
#
_entry.id   AF-A0A512JIT5-F1
#
_cell.length_a   1.000
_cell.length_b   1.000
_cell.length_c   1.000
_cell.angle_alpha   90.00
_cell.angle_beta   90.00
_cell.angle_gamma   90.00
#
_symmetry.space_group_name_H-M   'P 1'
#
loop_
_entity.id
_entity.type
_entity.pdbx_description
1 polymer ?
#
loop_
_entity_poly.entity_id
_entity_poly.type
_entity_poly.pdbx_seq_one_letter_code
_entity_poly.pdbx_strand_id
1 'polypeptide(L)'
;MNAHAHHLTRDQVVELLVERDTLRETVRQYQELLRPSLPIPMAWGIRGQSLDLLRALRAASPNVLHRERGIIALYGMIDGAPDQKILDVLICKLRHKLKSSGSGIEIQTVWGRGWLMDSASAALFDEGAATTQARQISMAEAVANHRARTMGIQAEARP
;
A
#
# COMPACT_ATOMS: atom_id res chain seq x y z
N MET A 1 -9.47 -42.55 -10.97
CA MET A 1 -8.09 -43.04 -11.18
C MET A 1 -7.26 -41.83 -11.59
N ASN A 2 -6.41 -41.34 -10.68
CA ASN A 2 -5.65 -40.09 -10.83
C ASN A 2 -4.43 -40.34 -11.73
N ALA A 3 -4.35 -39.63 -12.86
CA ALA A 3 -3.28 -39.77 -13.83
C ALA A 3 -1.99 -39.10 -13.34
N HIS A 4 -0.96 -39.94 -13.20
CA HIS A 4 0.48 -39.66 -13.25
C HIS A 4 1.05 -38.49 -12.45
N ALA A 5 1.62 -38.81 -11.28
CA ALA A 5 2.77 -38.09 -10.76
C ALA A 5 3.89 -38.18 -11.81
N HIS A 6 4.18 -37.06 -12.48
CA HIS A 6 5.33 -36.97 -13.38
C HIS A 6 6.62 -37.22 -12.58
N HIS A 7 7.36 -38.25 -12.96
CA HIS A 7 8.76 -38.40 -12.60
C HIS A 7 9.51 -37.27 -13.31
N LEU A 8 9.71 -36.16 -12.61
CA LEU A 8 10.64 -35.12 -13.04
C LEU A 8 12.06 -35.64 -12.82
N THR A 9 12.91 -35.49 -13.82
CA THR A 9 14.34 -35.75 -13.66
C THR A 9 14.97 -34.67 -12.77
N ARG A 10 16.10 -34.97 -12.14
CA ARG A 10 16.81 -34.01 -11.27
C ARG A 10 17.12 -32.71 -12.01
N ASP A 11 17.50 -32.81 -13.28
CA ASP A 11 17.85 -31.65 -14.10
C ASP A 11 16.63 -30.79 -14.43
N GLN A 12 15.48 -31.42 -14.75
CA GLN A 12 14.21 -30.70 -14.91
C GLN A 12 13.76 -30.01 -13.62
N VAL A 13 13.98 -30.63 -12.45
CA VAL A 13 13.68 -29.99 -11.16
C VAL A 13 14.58 -28.78 -10.94
N VAL A 14 15.88 -28.88 -11.25
CA VAL A 14 16.82 -27.76 -11.13
C VAL A 14 16.42 -26.61 -12.05
N GLU A 15 16.09 -26.90 -13.31
CA GLU A 15 15.63 -25.91 -14.28
C GLU A 15 14.35 -25.20 -13.80
N LEU A 16 13.36 -25.95 -13.32
CA LEU A 16 12.12 -25.40 -12.77
C LEU A 16 12.35 -24.54 -11.51
N LEU A 17 13.34 -24.88 -10.68
CA LEU A 17 13.69 -24.08 -9.51
C LEU A 17 14.34 -22.75 -9.93
N VAL A 18 15.23 -22.77 -10.91
CA VAL A 18 15.85 -21.57 -11.49
C VAL A 18 14.78 -20.68 -12.14
N GLU A 19 13.85 -21.26 -12.89
CA GLU A 19 12.74 -20.54 -13.49
C GLU A 19 11.86 -19.89 -12.41
N ARG A 20 11.47 -20.65 -11.37
CA ARG A 20 10.69 -20.12 -10.24
C ARG A 20 11.38 -18.95 -9.57
N ASP A 21 12.68 -19.04 -9.33
CA ASP A 21 13.43 -18.00 -8.64
C ASP A 21 13.55 -16.74 -9.51
N THR A 22 13.74 -16.91 -10.81
CA THR A 22 13.71 -15.82 -11.80
C THR A 22 12.35 -15.15 -11.83
N LEU A 23 11.27 -15.93 -11.91
CA LEU A 23 9.90 -15.43 -11.92
C LEU A 23 9.55 -14.69 -10.62
N ARG A 24 9.96 -15.21 -9.46
CA ARG A 24 9.74 -14.54 -8.17
C ARG A 24 10.46 -13.20 -8.10
N GLU A 25 11.69 -13.14 -8.60
CA GLU A 25 12.44 -11.88 -8.65
C GLU A 25 11.80 -10.90 -9.63
N THR A 26 11.36 -11.35 -10.80
CA THR A 26 10.61 -10.51 -11.75
C THR A 26 9.32 -9.97 -11.12
N VAL A 27 8.56 -10.80 -10.41
CA VAL A 27 7.36 -10.37 -9.67
C VAL A 27 7.72 -9.35 -8.61
N ARG A 28 8.80 -9.55 -7.84
CA ARG A 28 9.28 -8.58 -6.84
C ARG A 28 9.62 -7.24 -7.48
N GLN A 29 10.33 -7.25 -8.60
CA GLN A 29 10.72 -6.05 -9.33
C GLN A 29 9.50 -5.30 -9.87
N TYR A 30 8.56 -5.99 -10.52
CA TYR A 30 7.32 -5.37 -10.99
C TYR A 30 6.48 -4.84 -9.84
N GLN A 31 6.37 -5.58 -8.73
CA GLN A 31 5.66 -5.11 -7.54
C GLN A 31 6.30 -3.86 -6.94
N GLU A 32 7.62 -3.74 -6.96
CA GLU A 32 8.31 -2.55 -6.48
C GLU A 32 8.06 -1.35 -7.39
N LEU A 33 8.16 -1.53 -8.72
CA LEU A 33 7.86 -0.47 -9.70
C LEU A 33 6.40 -0.02 -9.65
N LEU A 34 5.47 -0.97 -9.45
CA LEU A 34 4.04 -0.73 -9.39
C LEU A 34 3.56 -0.41 -7.97
N ARG A 35 4.45 -0.30 -6.98
CA ARG A 35 4.07 -0.03 -5.60
C ARG A 35 3.37 1.32 -5.58
N PRO A 36 2.04 1.37 -5.33
CA PRO A 36 1.32 2.61 -5.47
C PRO A 36 1.79 3.55 -4.35
N SER A 37 2.55 4.56 -4.72
CA SER A 37 2.75 5.76 -3.92
C SER A 37 1.39 6.46 -3.85
N LEU A 38 0.53 6.01 -2.94
CA LEU A 38 -0.69 6.71 -2.57
C LEU A 38 -0.30 7.66 -1.44
N PRO A 39 0.02 8.94 -1.74
CA PRO A 39 0.31 9.89 -0.69
C PRO A 39 -0.98 10.12 0.07
N ILE A 40 -0.89 9.98 1.39
CA ILE A 40 -2.04 10.17 2.26
C ILE A 40 -2.02 11.62 2.74
N PRO A 41 -3.14 12.36 2.63
CA PRO A 41 -3.23 13.71 3.17
C PRO A 41 -2.78 13.78 4.62
N MET A 42 -1.83 14.66 4.92
CA MET A 42 -1.39 14.90 6.30
C MET A 42 -2.55 15.35 7.21
N ALA A 43 -3.57 16.00 6.63
CA ALA A 43 -4.79 16.41 7.30
C ALA A 43 -5.56 15.23 7.94
N TRP A 44 -5.39 14.00 7.45
CA TRP A 44 -6.05 12.84 8.05
C TRP A 44 -5.34 12.35 9.33
N GLY A 45 -4.07 12.73 9.55
CA GLY A 45 -3.34 12.36 10.77
C GLY A 45 -3.15 10.85 10.97
N ILE A 46 -3.21 10.06 9.89
CA ILE A 46 -3.09 8.60 9.91
C ILE A 46 -1.61 8.22 9.74
N ARG A 47 -1.10 7.36 10.64
CA ARG A 47 0.31 6.96 10.71
C ARG A 47 0.43 5.52 11.21
N GLY A 48 1.57 4.88 10.97
CA GLY A 48 1.88 3.52 11.43
C GLY A 48 0.89 2.47 10.91
N GLN A 49 0.61 1.44 11.71
CA GLN A 49 -0.25 0.30 11.31
C GLN A 49 -1.65 0.70 10.82
N SER A 50 -2.25 1.79 11.33
CA SER A 50 -3.56 2.25 10.83
C SER A 50 -3.49 2.75 9.39
N LEU A 51 -2.34 3.29 8.97
CA LEU A 51 -2.10 3.70 7.59
C LEU A 51 -2.06 2.49 6.66
N ASP A 52 -1.46 1.41 7.13
CA ASP A 52 -1.34 0.17 6.37
C ASP A 52 -2.70 -0.50 6.25
N LEU A 53 -3.48 -0.49 7.32
CA LEU A 53 -4.85 -0.99 7.26
C LEU A 53 -5.68 -0.17 6.27
N LEU A 54 -5.50 1.15 6.23
CA LEU A 54 -6.16 2.01 5.25
C LEU A 54 -5.72 1.70 3.82
N ARG A 55 -4.42 1.48 3.57
CA ARG A 55 -3.90 1.10 2.25
C ARG A 55 -4.43 -0.26 1.80
N ALA A 56 -4.45 -1.24 2.71
CA ALA A 56 -5.02 -2.55 2.45
C ALA A 56 -6.52 -2.47 2.13
N LEU A 57 -7.27 -1.61 2.84
CA LEU A 57 -8.68 -1.35 2.55
C LEU A 57 -8.87 -0.75 1.16
N ARG A 58 -8.07 0.27 0.80
CA ARG A 58 -8.15 0.87 -0.53
C ARG A 58 -7.79 -0.13 -1.63
N ALA A 59 -6.76 -0.96 -1.42
CA ALA A 59 -6.35 -1.98 -2.38
C ALA A 59 -7.40 -3.09 -2.58
N ALA A 60 -8.16 -3.41 -1.53
CA ALA A 60 -9.27 -4.37 -1.61
C ALA A 60 -10.54 -3.77 -2.21
N SER A 61 -10.76 -2.46 -2.05
CA SER A 61 -11.94 -1.75 -2.55
C SER A 61 -12.13 -1.94 -4.07
N PRO A 62 -13.36 -2.17 -4.55
CA PRO A 62 -14.65 -2.13 -3.84
C PRO A 62 -15.07 -3.46 -3.19
N ASN A 63 -14.14 -4.39 -2.98
CA ASN A 63 -14.41 -5.67 -2.33
C ASN A 63 -14.14 -5.63 -0.81
N VAL A 64 -14.61 -6.66 -0.12
CA VAL A 64 -14.37 -6.83 1.32
C VAL A 64 -12.90 -7.17 1.58
N LEU A 65 -12.24 -6.37 2.40
CA LEU A 65 -10.98 -6.74 3.02
C LEU A 65 -11.25 -7.78 4.11
N HIS A 66 -10.93 -9.04 3.81
CA HIS A 66 -11.05 -10.14 4.77
C HIS A 66 -10.07 -9.96 5.94
N ARG A 67 -10.49 -10.37 7.14
CA ARG A 67 -9.67 -10.25 8.36
C ARG A 67 -8.29 -10.88 8.23
N GLU A 68 -8.21 -12.06 7.63
CA GLU A 68 -6.94 -12.77 7.39
C GLU A 68 -6.00 -11.95 6.51
N ARG A 69 -6.50 -11.39 5.40
CA ARG A 69 -5.72 -10.52 4.52
C ARG A 69 -5.28 -9.24 5.24
N GLY A 70 -6.11 -8.71 6.13
CA GLY A 70 -5.77 -7.57 6.97
C GLY A 70 -4.57 -7.85 7.88
N ILE A 71 -4.54 -9.00 8.55
CA ILE A 71 -3.38 -9.40 9.37
C ILE A 71 -2.11 -9.56 8.52
N ILE A 72 -2.21 -10.24 7.39
CA ILE A 72 -1.07 -10.44 6.47
C ILE A 72 -0.54 -9.09 5.97
N ALA A 73 -1.41 -8.14 5.66
CA ALA A 73 -1.01 -6.81 5.22
C ALA A 73 -0.26 -6.00 6.29
N LEU A 74 -0.58 -6.20 7.58
CA LEU A 74 0.03 -5.45 8.69
C LEU A 74 1.28 -6.11 9.27
N TYR A 75 1.29 -7.43 9.36
CA TYR A 75 2.30 -8.18 10.10
C TYR A 75 3.10 -9.14 9.20
N GLY A 76 2.73 -9.28 7.93
CA GLY A 76 3.31 -10.26 7.02
C GLY A 76 2.87 -11.69 7.33
N MET A 77 3.53 -12.65 6.69
CA MET A 77 3.35 -14.08 6.93
C MET A 77 4.29 -14.54 8.05
N ILE A 78 4.09 -14.06 9.27
CA ILE A 78 4.90 -14.44 10.44
C ILE A 78 4.14 -15.38 11.36
N ASP A 79 4.82 -16.42 11.84
CA ASP A 79 4.32 -17.29 12.91
C ASP A 79 4.34 -16.50 14.23
N GLY A 80 3.17 -16.22 14.79
CA GLY A 80 3.01 -15.37 15.98
C GLY A 80 2.37 -14.00 15.73
N ALA A 81 1.67 -13.83 14.60
CA ALA A 81 0.85 -12.64 14.38
C ALA A 81 -0.18 -12.44 15.51
N PRO A 82 -0.49 -11.19 15.89
CA PRO A 82 -1.47 -10.89 16.92
C PRO A 82 -2.88 -11.35 16.55
N ASP A 83 -3.73 -11.55 17.57
CA ASP A 83 -5.14 -11.91 17.40
C ASP A 83 -5.83 -10.95 16.42
N GLN A 84 -6.67 -11.50 15.53
CA GLN A 84 -7.51 -10.76 14.58
C GLN A 84 -8.30 -9.61 15.22
N LYS A 85 -8.61 -9.69 16.52
CA LYS A 85 -9.24 -8.59 17.30
C LYS A 85 -8.44 -7.28 17.31
N ILE A 86 -7.13 -7.30 17.09
CA ILE A 86 -6.33 -6.07 16.97
C ILE A 86 -6.81 -5.21 15.80
N LEU A 87 -7.30 -5.83 14.73
CA LEU A 87 -7.83 -5.14 13.57
C LEU A 87 -9.09 -4.36 13.92
N ASP A 88 -9.98 -4.90 14.77
CA ASP A 88 -11.19 -4.17 15.19
C ASP A 88 -10.83 -2.86 15.90
N VAL A 89 -9.82 -2.88 16.78
CA VAL A 89 -9.31 -1.68 17.46
C VAL A 89 -8.67 -0.71 16.47
N LEU A 90 -7.89 -1.21 15.51
CA LEU A 90 -7.29 -0.37 14.47
C LEU A 90 -8.34 0.26 13.56
N ILE A 91 -9.39 -0.47 13.18
CA ILE A 91 -10.53 0.05 12.41
C ILE A 91 -11.30 1.09 13.21
N CYS A 92 -11.52 0.87 14.51
CA CYS A 92 -12.15 1.86 15.38
C CYS A 92 -11.36 3.17 15.39
N LYS A 93 -10.03 3.10 15.58
CA LYS A 93 -9.13 4.26 15.51
C LYS A 93 -9.13 4.91 14.13
N LEU A 94 -9.12 4.11 13.06
CA LEU A 94 -9.08 4.58 11.68
C LEU A 94 -10.36 5.36 11.33
N ARG A 95 -11.53 4.81 11.64
CA ARG A 95 -12.83 5.47 11.48
C ARG A 95 -12.89 6.80 12.21
N HIS A 96 -12.41 6.84 13.45
CA HIS A 96 -12.37 8.07 14.22
C HIS A 96 -11.51 9.14 13.53
N LYS A 97 -10.32 8.79 13.04
CA LYS A 97 -9.44 9.72 12.31
C LYS A 97 -10.06 10.23 11.01
N LEU A 98 -10.63 9.33 10.21
CA LEU A 98 -11.28 9.69 8.95
C LEU A 98 -12.46 10.64 9.17
N LYS A 99 -13.28 10.37 10.20
CA LYS A 99 -14.39 11.24 10.60
C LYS A 99 -13.89 12.60 11.09
N SER A 100 -12.91 12.63 12.00
CA SER A 100 -12.35 13.88 12.55
C SER A 100 -11.66 14.74 11.50
N SER A 101 -11.14 14.13 10.44
CA SER A 101 -10.52 14.85 9.31
C SER A 101 -11.51 15.42 8.30
N GLY A 102 -12.82 15.10 8.43
CA GLY A 102 -13.83 15.55 7.48
C GLY A 102 -13.72 14.92 6.08
N SER A 103 -13.00 13.80 5.94
CA SER A 103 -12.73 13.17 4.64
C SER A 103 -13.98 12.61 3.93
N GLY A 104 -15.08 12.35 4.65
CA GLY A 104 -16.27 11.70 4.11
C GLY A 104 -16.09 10.20 3.79
N ILE A 105 -14.90 9.64 4.01
CA ILE A 105 -14.58 8.23 3.74
C ILE A 105 -15.22 7.36 4.83
N GLU A 106 -16.05 6.42 4.42
CA GLU A 106 -16.68 5.47 5.32
C GLU A 106 -16.09 4.07 5.19
N ILE A 107 -16.03 3.36 6.32
CA ILE A 107 -15.59 1.96 6.38
C ILE A 107 -16.70 1.15 7.01
N GLN A 108 -17.32 0.25 6.26
CA GLN A 108 -18.42 -0.58 6.72
C GLN A 108 -17.89 -1.89 7.32
N THR A 109 -18.54 -2.39 8.38
CA THR A 109 -18.23 -3.72 8.94
C THR A 109 -19.08 -4.76 8.23
N VAL A 110 -18.44 -5.79 7.69
CA VAL A 110 -19.11 -6.98 7.16
C VAL A 110 -18.91 -8.12 8.16
N TRP A 111 -19.95 -8.41 8.93
CA TRP A 111 -19.92 -9.42 9.99
C TRP A 111 -19.44 -10.79 9.46
N GLY A 112 -18.58 -11.44 10.25
CA GLY A 112 -17.97 -12.71 9.87
C GLY A 112 -16.89 -12.65 8.78
N ARG A 113 -16.75 -11.55 8.02
CA ARG A 113 -15.83 -11.47 6.87
C ARG A 113 -14.71 -10.45 7.05
N GLY A 114 -15.03 -9.21 7.42
CA GLY A 114 -14.04 -8.13 7.51
C GLY A 114 -14.66 -6.76 7.29
N TRP A 115 -14.02 -5.91 6.48
CA TRP A 115 -14.45 -4.53 6.28
C TRP A 115 -14.49 -4.14 4.80
N LEU A 116 -15.39 -3.22 4.49
CA LEU A 116 -15.62 -2.75 3.12
C LEU A 116 -15.42 -1.23 3.07
N MET A 117 -14.65 -0.79 2.08
CA MET A 117 -14.64 0.58 1.60
C MET A 117 -15.37 0.55 0.26
N ASP A 118 -16.55 1.16 0.21
CA ASP A 118 -17.35 1.19 -1.01
C ASP A 118 -16.72 2.08 -2.10
N SER A 119 -17.28 2.03 -3.30
CA SER A 119 -16.76 2.79 -4.44
C SER A 119 -16.82 4.30 -4.22
N ALA A 120 -17.82 4.79 -3.49
CA ALA A 120 -17.95 6.21 -3.16
C ALA A 120 -16.81 6.67 -2.23
N SER A 121 -16.57 5.93 -1.16
CA SER A 121 -15.48 6.20 -0.21
C SER A 121 -14.10 6.02 -0.87
N ALA A 122 -13.96 5.09 -1.81
CA ALA A 122 -12.72 4.89 -2.56
C ALA A 122 -12.42 6.07 -3.49
N ALA A 123 -13.44 6.64 -4.16
CA ALA A 123 -13.28 7.82 -4.98
C ALA A 123 -12.83 9.04 -4.15
N LEU A 124 -13.43 9.25 -2.98
CA LEU A 124 -13.01 10.30 -2.03
C LEU A 124 -11.57 10.10 -1.54
N PHE A 125 -11.18 8.84 -1.31
CA PHE A 125 -9.81 8.51 -0.97
C PHE A 125 -8.84 8.89 -2.09
N ASP A 126 -9.15 8.52 -3.33
CA ASP A 126 -8.31 8.79 -4.50
C ASP A 126 -8.19 10.29 -4.78
N GLU A 127 -9.26 11.05 -4.60
CA GLU A 127 -9.25 12.51 -4.73
C GLU A 127 -8.33 13.15 -3.68
N GLY A 128 -8.42 12.71 -2.42
CA GLY A 128 -7.54 13.17 -1.36
C GLY A 128 -6.07 12.83 -1.66
N ALA A 129 -5.82 11.61 -2.14
CA ALA A 129 -4.48 11.17 -2.51
C ALA A 129 -3.94 11.97 -3.70
N ALA A 130 -4.71 12.15 -4.76
CA ALA A 130 -4.32 12.93 -5.94
C ALA A 130 -3.99 14.38 -5.58
N THR A 131 -4.79 15.01 -4.71
CA THR A 131 -4.53 16.37 -4.22
C THR A 131 -3.19 16.46 -3.48
N THR A 132 -2.87 15.44 -2.68
CA THR A 132 -1.60 15.38 -1.95
C THR A 132 -0.43 15.13 -2.89
N GLN A 133 -0.60 14.25 -3.89
CA GLN A 133 0.39 13.96 -4.92
C GLN A 133 0.72 15.22 -5.72
N ALA A 134 -0.30 15.97 -6.17
CA ALA A 134 -0.12 17.21 -6.91
C ALA A 134 0.69 18.24 -6.10
N ARG A 135 0.35 18.44 -4.82
CA ARG A 135 1.11 19.32 -3.92
C ARG A 135 2.56 18.89 -3.75
N GLN A 136 2.82 17.58 -3.63
CA GLN A 136 4.18 17.04 -3.51
C GLN A 136 5.00 17.27 -4.78
N ILE A 137 4.41 17.07 -5.96
CA ILE A 137 5.06 17.32 -7.24
C ILE A 137 5.42 18.81 -7.37
N SER A 138 4.46 19.72 -7.14
CA SER A 138 4.73 21.17 -7.20
C SER A 138 5.80 21.61 -6.20
N MET A 139 5.82 21.03 -4.99
CA MET A 139 6.86 21.31 -4.00
C MET A 139 8.24 20.80 -4.45
N ALA A 140 8.31 19.58 -5.01
CA ALA A 140 9.56 19.01 -5.51
C ALA A 140 10.15 19.84 -6.65
N GLU A 141 9.31 20.30 -7.58
CA GLU A 141 9.70 21.21 -8.67
C GLU A 141 10.20 22.55 -8.15
N ALA A 142 9.52 23.15 -7.17
CA ALA A 142 9.94 24.41 -6.55
C ALA A 142 11.31 24.27 -5.85
N VAL A 143 11.54 23.16 -5.14
CA VAL A 143 12.82 22.86 -4.48
C VAL A 143 13.93 22.64 -5.51
N ALA A 144 13.66 21.91 -6.59
CA ALA A 144 14.62 21.71 -7.68
C ALA A 144 15.01 23.03 -8.33
N ASN A 145 14.04 23.90 -8.63
CA ASN A 145 14.28 25.23 -9.18
C ASN A 145 15.06 26.14 -8.21
N HIS A 146 14.76 26.09 -6.91
CA HIS A 146 15.51 26.85 -5.90
C HIS A 146 16.97 26.38 -5.81
N ARG A 147 17.22 25.07 -5.81
CA ARG A 147 18.56 24.47 -5.82
C ARG A 147 19.35 24.84 -7.09
N ALA A 148 18.72 24.79 -8.26
CA ALA A 148 19.36 25.19 -9.51
C ALA A 148 19.79 26.67 -9.48
N ARG A 149 18.96 27.55 -8.89
CA ARG A 149 19.28 28.98 -8.73
C ARG A 149 20.42 29.22 -7.73
N THR A 150 20.41 28.55 -6.58
CA THR A 150 21.48 28.72 -5.58
C THR A 150 22.82 28.16 -6.03
N MET A 151 22.84 27.08 -6.82
CA MET A 151 24.08 26.55 -7.42
C MET A 151 24.56 27.38 -8.61
N GLY A 152 23.66 28.00 -9.40
CA GLY A 152 24.03 28.94 -10.46
C GLY A 152 24.69 30.23 -9.94
N ILE A 153 24.23 30.76 -8.81
CA ILE A 153 24.81 31.96 -8.18
C ILE A 153 26.23 31.66 -7.61
N GLN A 154 26.53 30.42 -7.24
CA GLN A 154 27.88 30.04 -6.80
C GLN A 154 28.91 29.96 -7.95
N ALA A 155 28.48 29.90 -9.21
CA ALA A 155 29.39 29.86 -10.37
C ALA A 155 29.89 31.25 -10.81
N GLU A 156 29.16 32.33 -10.51
CA GLU A 156 29.55 33.72 -10.83
C GLU A 156 30.37 34.41 -9.72
N ALA A 157 30.51 33.78 -8.54
CA ALA A 157 31.17 34.37 -7.38
C ALA A 157 32.60 33.84 -7.13
N ARG A 158 33.36 33.52 -8.19
CA ARG A 158 34.79 33.19 -8.07
C ARG A 158 35.63 34.16 -8.91
N PRO A 159 36.43 35.04 -8.27
CA PRO A 159 37.33 35.96 -8.98
C PRO A 159 38.50 35.22 -9.65
#